data_AF-A0A1Y1I9G7-F1
#
_entry.id   AF-A0A1Y1I9G7-F1
#
_cell.length_a   1.000
_cell.length_b   1.000
_cell.length_c   1.000
_cell.angle_alpha   90.00
_cell.angle_beta   90.00
_cell.angle_gamma   90.00
#
_symmetry.space_group_name_H-M   'P 1'
#
loop_
_entity.id
_entity.type
_entity.pdbx_description
1 polymer ?
#
loop_
_entity_poly.entity_id
_entity_poly.type
_entity_poly.pdbx_seq_one_letter_code
_entity_poly.pdbx_strand_id
1 'polypeptide(L)'
;MERADRVVVSIYVNPGQFAQGEDLSSYPRDLEGDLAKLRPLGVAAVFNPEDLYVRASSPSRETGAVSASRQGDTDENPAHRNGGATSSGAGGARDMVGGGGDGHETWIQVERLQRPLEGRDRPIFFRGVATIVAKLFNIVEPDYAFFGRKDYQQWRILERMARDLDFGVEVVGLPLLREPDGLAMSSRNVRLSPEERQKALSISRGLFAAAERVSAGETSAASLTTDVRIAIESAGGKVDYVELVNGSSLLAEESVSSSSVLVVAARFGSVRLIDNVEFRSNK
;
A
#
# COMPACT_ATOMS: atom_id res chain seq x y z
N MET A 1 -1.19 -21.97 9.39
CA MET A 1 -1.94 -22.43 8.21
C MET A 1 -2.70 -23.65 8.71
N GLU A 2 -4.01 -23.65 8.87
CA GLU A 2 -5.04 -23.28 7.90
C GLU A 2 -6.07 -22.35 8.54
N ARG A 3 -6.17 -21.12 8.04
CA ARG A 3 -7.32 -20.23 8.35
C ARG A 3 -8.37 -20.26 7.24
N ALA A 4 -8.05 -20.82 6.08
CA ALA A 4 -8.93 -20.85 4.91
C ALA A 4 -8.68 -22.10 4.07
N ASP A 5 -9.71 -22.58 3.39
CA ASP A 5 -9.65 -23.75 2.48
C ASP A 5 -8.89 -23.45 1.18
N ARG A 6 -8.86 -22.17 0.77
CA ARG A 6 -8.24 -21.70 -0.46
C ARG A 6 -7.50 -20.39 -0.20
N VAL A 7 -6.41 -20.19 -0.92
CA VAL A 7 -5.64 -18.94 -0.91
C VAL A 7 -5.69 -18.30 -2.29
N VAL A 8 -6.08 -17.03 -2.35
CA VAL A 8 -6.03 -16.20 -3.55
C VAL A 8 -5.00 -15.10 -3.34
N VAL A 9 -4.18 -14.82 -4.35
CA VAL A 9 -3.19 -13.73 -4.31
C VAL A 9 -3.55 -12.70 -5.37
N SER A 10 -3.73 -11.44 -4.97
CA SER A 10 -3.88 -10.33 -5.90
C SER A 10 -2.54 -9.71 -6.25
N ILE A 11 -2.22 -9.57 -7.54
CA ILE A 11 -1.05 -8.84 -8.03
C ILE A 11 -1.56 -7.64 -8.81
N TYR A 12 -1.38 -6.43 -8.28
CA TYR A 12 -1.86 -5.21 -8.94
C TYR A 12 -1.01 -4.01 -8.50
N VAL A 13 -0.38 -3.34 -9.46
CA VAL A 13 0.33 -2.07 -9.23
C VAL A 13 -0.70 -0.95 -9.28
N ASN A 14 -1.25 -0.61 -8.12
CA ASN A 14 -2.33 0.36 -7.97
C ASN A 14 -1.90 1.80 -8.30
N PRO A 15 -2.36 2.42 -9.41
CA PRO A 15 -2.00 3.80 -9.73
C PRO A 15 -2.49 4.83 -8.71
N GLY A 16 -3.66 4.61 -8.09
CA GLY A 16 -4.27 5.61 -7.21
C GLY A 16 -3.58 5.79 -5.86
N GLN A 17 -2.55 4.98 -5.55
CA GLN A 17 -1.69 5.19 -4.39
C GLN A 17 -0.40 5.96 -4.73
N PHE A 18 -0.14 6.27 -6.00
CA PHE A 18 1.07 6.99 -6.41
C PHE A 18 0.77 8.47 -6.66
N ALA A 19 1.55 9.36 -6.07
CA ALA A 19 1.52 10.78 -6.41
C ALA A 19 2.22 11.06 -7.76
N GLN A 20 1.94 12.22 -8.35
CA GLN A 20 2.63 12.67 -9.55
C GLN A 20 4.14 12.75 -9.27
N GLY A 21 4.95 12.05 -10.08
CA GLY A 21 6.40 11.98 -9.90
C GLY A 21 6.90 10.86 -8.99
N GLU A 22 6.01 10.06 -8.37
CA GLU A 22 6.42 8.80 -7.73
C GLU A 22 6.69 7.69 -8.79
N ASP A 23 7.26 6.56 -8.35
CA ASP A 23 7.87 5.54 -9.21
C ASP A 23 6.87 4.57 -9.89
N LEU A 24 5.66 5.03 -10.25
CA LEU A 24 4.62 4.20 -10.88
C LEU A 24 5.09 3.57 -12.21
N SER A 25 5.75 4.37 -13.06
CA SER A 25 6.21 3.94 -14.38
C SER A 25 7.42 3.01 -14.33
N SER A 26 8.23 3.11 -13.27
CA SER A 26 9.44 2.32 -13.06
C SER A 26 9.25 1.21 -12.02
N TYR A 27 8.02 1.01 -11.52
CA TYR A 27 7.74 -0.05 -10.57
C TYR A 27 7.95 -1.43 -11.23
N PRO A 28 8.76 -2.33 -10.65
CA PRO A 28 9.05 -3.64 -11.25
C PRO A 28 7.78 -4.47 -11.46
N ARG A 29 7.68 -5.12 -12.62
CA ARG A 29 6.58 -6.03 -12.98
C ARG A 29 7.17 -7.29 -13.58
N ASP A 30 7.10 -8.38 -12.83
CA ASP A 30 7.58 -9.70 -13.25
C ASP A 30 6.55 -10.77 -12.85
N LEU A 31 5.42 -10.77 -13.56
CA LEU A 31 4.33 -11.70 -13.29
C LEU A 31 4.79 -13.16 -13.39
N GLU A 32 5.68 -13.48 -14.33
CA GLU A 32 6.19 -14.83 -14.50
C GLU A 32 7.02 -15.27 -13.28
N GLY A 33 7.95 -14.44 -12.83
CA GLY A 33 8.73 -14.68 -11.62
C GLY A 33 7.87 -14.76 -10.36
N ASP A 34 6.81 -13.96 -10.26
CA ASP A 34 5.87 -14.03 -9.14
C ASP A 34 5.04 -15.31 -9.17
N LEU A 35 4.52 -15.72 -10.33
CA LEU A 35 3.82 -17.01 -10.50
C LEU A 35 4.74 -18.20 -10.17
N ALA A 36 6.02 -18.14 -10.56
CA ALA A 36 6.99 -19.18 -10.23
C ALA A 36 7.16 -19.35 -8.71
N LYS A 37 7.15 -18.25 -7.94
CA LYS A 37 7.23 -18.29 -6.47
C LYS A 37 5.93 -18.79 -5.82
N LEU A 38 4.78 -18.49 -6.41
CA LEU A 38 3.46 -18.86 -5.85
C LEU A 38 3.06 -20.31 -6.15
N ARG A 39 3.45 -20.87 -7.30
CA ARG A 39 3.16 -22.26 -7.71
C ARG A 39 3.46 -23.31 -6.63
N PRO A 40 4.66 -23.35 -6.01
CA PRO A 40 4.96 -24.37 -4.99
C PRO A 40 4.18 -24.18 -3.68
N LEU A 41 3.52 -23.03 -3.47
CA LEU A 41 2.78 -22.73 -2.25
C LEU A 41 1.31 -23.18 -2.28
N GLY A 42 0.84 -23.74 -3.40
CA GLY A 42 -0.54 -24.23 -3.51
C GLY A 42 -1.60 -23.13 -3.56
N VAL A 43 -1.25 -21.93 -4.01
CA VAL A 43 -2.22 -20.83 -4.22
C VAL A 43 -3.27 -21.27 -5.23
N ALA A 44 -4.55 -21.10 -4.89
CA ALA A 44 -5.68 -21.56 -5.68
C ALA A 44 -5.91 -20.70 -6.93
N ALA A 45 -5.69 -19.38 -6.82
CA ALA A 45 -5.79 -18.46 -7.94
C ALA A 45 -4.90 -17.22 -7.73
N VAL A 46 -4.45 -16.64 -8.84
CA VAL A 46 -3.81 -15.33 -8.87
C VAL A 46 -4.72 -14.36 -9.62
N PHE A 47 -5.15 -13.31 -8.93
CA PHE A 47 -5.96 -12.24 -9.52
C PHE A 47 -5.05 -11.09 -9.96
N ASN A 48 -4.87 -10.92 -11.26
CA ASN A 48 -3.95 -9.93 -11.85
C ASN A 48 -4.69 -9.05 -12.89
N PRO A 49 -5.53 -8.10 -12.45
CA PRO A 49 -6.24 -7.19 -13.35
C PRO A 49 -5.32 -6.14 -13.96
N GLU A 50 -5.62 -5.67 -15.17
CA GLU A 50 -4.89 -4.56 -15.81
C GLU A 50 -5.28 -3.20 -15.19
N ASP A 51 -6.58 -2.98 -14.97
CA ASP A 51 -7.12 -1.75 -14.42
C ASP A 51 -8.33 -2.07 -13.52
N LEU A 52 -8.39 -1.45 -12.34
CA LEU A 52 -9.53 -1.55 -11.42
C LEU A 52 -10.36 -0.25 -11.38
N TYR A 53 -9.93 0.81 -12.03
CA TYR A 53 -10.54 2.14 -11.96
C TYR A 53 -11.53 2.40 -13.09
N VAL A 54 -11.27 1.85 -14.28
CA VAL A 54 -12.18 1.94 -15.43
C VAL A 54 -13.01 0.67 -15.49
N ARG A 55 -14.34 0.80 -15.49
CA ARG A 55 -15.22 -0.33 -15.81
C ARG A 55 -15.07 -0.59 -17.31
N ALA A 56 -14.66 -1.79 -17.70
CA ALA A 56 -14.71 -2.20 -19.10
C ALA A 56 -16.12 -1.89 -19.62
N SER A 57 -16.21 -1.07 -20.67
CA SER A 57 -17.49 -0.79 -21.31
C SER A 57 -18.13 -2.13 -21.63
N SER A 58 -19.35 -2.35 -21.14
CA SER A 58 -20.08 -3.57 -21.51
C SER A 58 -20.13 -3.59 -23.04
N PRO A 59 -19.82 -4.71 -23.72
CA PRO A 59 -20.06 -4.78 -25.15
C PRO A 59 -21.52 -4.41 -25.33
N SER A 60 -21.75 -3.31 -26.05
CA SER A 60 -23.07 -2.79 -26.34
C SER A 60 -23.94 -3.97 -26.75
N ARG A 61 -24.97 -4.28 -25.96
CA ARG A 61 -26.04 -5.15 -26.42
C ARG A 61 -26.51 -4.51 -27.73
N GLU A 62 -26.25 -5.15 -28.86
CA GLU A 62 -26.86 -4.77 -30.13
C GLU A 62 -28.37 -4.86 -29.94
N THR A 63 -28.97 -3.75 -29.55
CA THR A 63 -30.41 -3.56 -29.70
C THR A 63 -30.62 -3.44 -31.20
N GLY A 64 -31.02 -4.54 -31.82
CA GLY A 64 -31.59 -4.53 -33.17
C GLY A 64 -32.80 -3.61 -33.20
N ALA A 65 -32.57 -2.33 -33.48
CA ALA A 65 -33.61 -1.36 -33.73
C ALA A 65 -34.06 -1.54 -35.18
N VAL A 66 -35.25 -2.11 -35.32
CA VAL A 66 -36.03 -2.18 -36.56
C VAL A 66 -36.15 -0.78 -37.16
N SER A 67 -35.71 -0.64 -38.41
CA SER A 67 -35.80 0.58 -39.19
C SER A 67 -37.26 0.94 -39.49
N ALA A 68 -37.76 1.99 -38.85
CA ALA A 68 -38.97 2.68 -39.29
C ALA A 68 -38.56 3.94 -40.06
N SER A 69 -38.70 3.87 -41.37
CA SER A 69 -38.54 4.98 -42.31
C SER A 69 -39.55 6.10 -42.00
N ARG A 70 -39.05 7.32 -41.73
CA ARG A 70 -39.79 8.55 -42.02
C ARG A 70 -38.85 9.55 -42.69
N GLN A 71 -39.39 10.13 -43.74
CA GLN A 71 -38.72 10.94 -44.75
C GLN A 71 -39.23 12.39 -44.63
N GLY A 72 -38.34 13.33 -44.91
CA GLY A 72 -38.57 14.78 -44.91
C GLY A 72 -37.71 15.50 -43.86
N ASP A 73 -37.06 16.63 -44.11
CA ASP A 73 -36.64 17.34 -45.32
C ASP A 73 -35.67 18.44 -44.79
N THR A 74 -34.59 18.70 -45.54
CA THR A 74 -33.76 19.93 -45.62
C THR A 74 -33.58 20.87 -44.39
N ASP A 75 -32.33 21.06 -43.94
CA ASP A 75 -31.59 22.31 -44.19
C ASP A 75 -30.11 22.23 -43.74
N GLU A 76 -29.28 22.99 -44.45
CA GLU A 76 -27.81 22.97 -44.51
C GLU A 76 -27.10 23.62 -43.30
N ASN A 77 -25.91 23.11 -42.92
CA ASN A 77 -24.58 23.75 -43.17
C ASN A 77 -23.48 23.08 -42.30
N PRO A 78 -22.23 22.89 -42.80
CA PRO A 78 -21.22 22.00 -42.22
C PRO A 78 -20.11 22.76 -41.47
N ALA A 79 -19.61 22.17 -40.38
CA ALA A 79 -18.20 22.25 -39.97
C ALA A 79 -18.05 21.60 -38.60
N HIS A 80 -17.38 20.45 -38.54
CA HIS A 80 -16.27 20.18 -37.62
C HIS A 80 -15.84 18.73 -37.83
N ARG A 81 -14.87 18.55 -38.74
CA ARG A 81 -13.98 17.40 -38.68
C ARG A 81 -13.13 17.58 -37.42
N ASN A 82 -13.17 16.62 -36.51
CA ASN A 82 -12.00 16.35 -35.67
C ASN A 82 -11.77 14.85 -35.64
N GLY A 83 -10.58 14.48 -36.12
CA GLY A 83 -10.14 13.12 -36.28
C GLY A 83 -10.01 12.41 -34.94
N GLY A 84 -10.42 11.14 -34.92
CA GLY A 84 -10.09 10.23 -33.85
C GLY A 84 -8.58 10.03 -33.80
N ALA A 85 -7.96 10.60 -32.77
CA ALA A 85 -6.65 10.16 -32.32
C ALA A 85 -6.88 9.02 -31.32
N THR A 86 -6.64 7.79 -31.77
CA THR A 86 -6.40 6.65 -30.89
C THR A 86 -5.15 6.94 -30.06
N SER A 87 -5.31 7.42 -28.83
CA SER A 87 -4.21 7.55 -27.89
C SER A 87 -4.00 6.21 -27.18
N SER A 88 -3.07 5.43 -27.71
CA SER A 88 -2.31 4.43 -26.96
C SER A 88 -1.53 5.16 -25.84
N GLY A 89 -2.19 5.37 -24.71
CA GLY A 89 -1.67 6.19 -23.60
C GLY A 89 -0.88 5.36 -22.58
N ALA A 90 0.44 5.36 -22.75
CA ALA A 90 1.41 4.86 -21.80
C ALA A 90 1.31 5.55 -20.42
N GLY A 91 1.15 4.75 -19.36
CA GLY A 91 1.95 4.75 -18.13
C GLY A 91 2.19 6.02 -17.30
N GLY A 92 1.47 7.13 -17.51
CA GLY A 92 1.50 8.29 -16.60
C GLY A 92 0.58 8.10 -15.40
N ALA A 93 0.83 8.80 -14.29
CA ALA A 93 -0.14 8.99 -13.21
C ALA A 93 -1.42 9.57 -13.84
N ARG A 94 -2.40 8.70 -14.10
CA ARG A 94 -3.66 9.12 -14.73
C ARG A 94 -4.41 9.97 -13.70
N ASP A 95 -4.94 11.10 -14.15
CA ASP A 95 -6.05 11.71 -13.45
C ASP A 95 -7.20 10.69 -13.50
N MET A 96 -7.35 9.94 -12.41
CA MET A 96 -8.29 8.80 -12.36
C MET A 96 -9.74 9.32 -12.43
N VAL A 97 -9.93 10.61 -12.14
CA VAL A 97 -11.17 11.35 -12.38
C VAL A 97 -11.14 11.84 -13.83
N GLY A 98 -11.41 10.93 -14.77
CA GLY A 98 -11.50 11.29 -16.19
C GLY A 98 -12.50 12.43 -16.41
N GLY A 99 -12.12 13.47 -17.15
CA GLY A 99 -12.93 14.67 -17.39
C GLY A 99 -14.23 14.46 -18.19
N GLY A 100 -14.56 13.22 -18.56
CA GLY A 100 -15.77 12.87 -19.30
C GLY A 100 -16.55 11.75 -18.62
N GLY A 101 -17.17 12.01 -17.47
CA GLY A 101 -18.27 11.24 -16.85
C GLY A 101 -18.05 9.78 -16.44
N ASP A 102 -17.13 9.06 -17.10
CA ASP A 102 -16.82 7.63 -16.90
C ASP A 102 -15.56 7.43 -16.01
N GLY A 103 -15.09 8.52 -15.39
CA GLY A 103 -13.95 8.51 -14.47
C GLY A 103 -14.26 7.84 -13.13
N HIS A 104 -13.22 7.45 -12.40
CA HIS A 104 -13.38 6.89 -11.06
C HIS A 104 -13.59 7.99 -10.02
N GLU A 105 -14.82 8.08 -9.50
CA GLU A 105 -15.20 9.13 -8.54
C GLU A 105 -15.28 8.64 -7.08
N THR A 106 -15.42 7.33 -6.85
CA THR A 106 -15.63 6.77 -5.51
C THR A 106 -14.30 6.51 -4.80
N TRP A 107 -14.10 7.13 -3.64
CA TRP A 107 -12.88 6.93 -2.84
C TRP A 107 -13.21 6.62 -1.39
N ILE A 108 -12.35 5.82 -0.76
CA ILE A 108 -12.44 5.50 0.67
C ILE A 108 -11.28 6.16 1.39
N GLN A 109 -11.59 6.86 2.48
CA GLN A 109 -10.60 7.53 3.32
C GLN A 109 -10.83 7.16 4.78
N VAL A 110 -9.73 6.83 5.48
CA VAL A 110 -9.76 6.55 6.91
C VAL A 110 -9.18 7.77 7.63
N GLU A 111 -10.07 8.67 8.04
CA GLU A 111 -9.74 10.07 8.28
C GLU A 111 -8.52 10.31 9.18
N ARG A 112 -8.54 9.81 10.42
CA ARG A 112 -7.51 10.14 11.41
C ARG A 112 -6.27 9.26 11.27
N LEU A 113 -6.44 7.97 11.02
CA LEU A 113 -5.34 7.00 10.95
C LEU A 113 -4.42 7.22 9.75
N GLN A 114 -4.93 7.83 8.67
CA GLN A 114 -4.13 8.10 7.48
C GLN A 114 -3.25 9.35 7.59
N ARG A 115 -3.40 10.20 8.60
CA ARG A 115 -2.68 11.49 8.68
C ARG A 115 -1.25 11.43 9.24
N PRO A 116 -0.94 10.67 10.30
CA PRO A 116 0.41 10.65 10.86
C PRO A 116 1.37 9.81 9.99
N LEU A 117 2.65 9.77 10.37
CA LEU A 117 3.68 8.88 9.80
C LEU A 117 3.75 8.97 8.26
N GLU A 118 3.60 7.85 7.56
CA GLU A 118 3.69 7.77 6.10
C GLU A 118 2.69 8.70 5.39
N GLY A 119 1.52 8.88 5.97
CA GLY A 119 0.47 9.67 5.36
C GLY A 119 0.69 11.17 5.48
N ARG A 120 1.58 11.61 6.39
CA ARG A 120 2.04 13.00 6.49
C ARG A 120 2.76 13.41 5.20
N ASP A 121 3.60 12.52 4.68
CA ASP A 121 4.42 12.77 3.50
C ASP A 121 3.74 12.31 2.19
N ARG A 122 2.71 11.46 2.29
CA ARG A 122 2.03 10.83 1.14
C ARG A 122 0.50 10.97 1.24
N PRO A 123 -0.04 12.19 1.08
CA PRO A 123 -1.43 12.52 1.45
C PRO A 123 -2.50 11.73 0.68
N ILE A 124 -2.19 11.23 -0.52
CA ILE A 124 -3.14 10.42 -1.32
C ILE A 124 -2.93 8.90 -1.19
N PHE A 125 -1.81 8.47 -0.61
CA PHE A 125 -1.37 7.07 -0.64
C PHE A 125 -2.41 6.13 -0.03
N PHE A 126 -2.82 6.41 1.20
CA PHE A 126 -3.77 5.55 1.92
C PHE A 126 -5.19 5.60 1.38
N ARG A 127 -5.60 6.71 0.76
CA ARG A 127 -6.86 6.77 0.01
C ARG A 127 -6.86 5.76 -1.14
N GLY A 128 -5.77 5.76 -1.92
CA GLY A 128 -5.60 4.79 -3.01
C GLY A 128 -5.59 3.34 -2.52
N VAL A 129 -4.87 3.07 -1.43
CA VAL A 129 -4.79 1.72 -0.83
C VAL A 129 -6.16 1.27 -0.33
N ALA A 130 -6.85 2.07 0.48
CA ALA A 130 -8.16 1.73 1.04
C ALA A 130 -9.19 1.47 -0.08
N THR A 131 -9.25 2.34 -1.09
CA THR A 131 -10.16 2.16 -2.24
C THR A 131 -9.93 0.83 -2.96
N ILE A 132 -8.68 0.50 -3.30
CA ILE A 132 -8.42 -0.75 -4.05
C ILE A 132 -8.64 -1.98 -3.19
N VAL A 133 -8.24 -1.97 -1.92
CA VAL A 133 -8.47 -3.12 -1.04
C VAL A 133 -9.97 -3.35 -0.82
N ALA A 134 -10.78 -2.30 -0.65
CA ALA A 134 -12.22 -2.45 -0.59
C ALA A 134 -12.83 -3.05 -1.87
N LYS A 135 -12.33 -2.65 -3.04
CA LYS A 135 -12.75 -3.27 -4.32
C LYS A 135 -12.34 -4.74 -4.38
N LEU A 136 -11.14 -5.10 -3.92
CA LEU A 136 -10.70 -6.49 -3.83
C LEU A 136 -11.55 -7.30 -2.86
N PHE A 137 -11.95 -6.73 -1.72
CA PHE A 137 -12.88 -7.38 -0.78
C PHE A 137 -14.24 -7.65 -1.43
N ASN A 138 -14.77 -6.72 -2.23
CA ASN A 138 -16.02 -6.94 -2.97
C ASN A 138 -15.90 -7.93 -4.14
N ILE A 139 -14.72 -8.07 -4.75
CA ILE A 139 -14.50 -8.97 -5.90
C ILE A 139 -14.24 -10.40 -5.44
N VAL A 140 -13.40 -10.55 -4.42
CA VAL A 140 -12.91 -11.86 -3.94
C VAL A 140 -13.80 -12.41 -2.83
N GLU A 141 -14.50 -11.54 -2.09
CA GLU A 141 -15.31 -11.89 -0.91
C GLU A 141 -14.59 -12.83 0.07
N PRO A 142 -13.37 -12.47 0.54
CA PRO A 142 -12.60 -13.37 1.39
C PRO A 142 -13.08 -13.37 2.85
N ASP A 143 -13.02 -14.53 3.52
CA ASP A 143 -13.20 -14.60 4.99
C ASP A 143 -12.01 -13.96 5.74
N TYR A 144 -10.80 -14.08 5.17
CA TYR A 144 -9.56 -13.58 5.75
C TYR A 144 -8.72 -12.84 4.72
N ALA A 145 -8.16 -11.69 5.09
CA ALA A 145 -7.20 -10.94 4.28
C ALA A 145 -5.91 -10.68 5.06
N PHE A 146 -4.76 -11.08 4.50
CA PHE A 146 -3.48 -11.06 5.19
C PHE A 146 -2.60 -9.90 4.74
N PHE A 147 -2.10 -9.12 5.69
CA PHE A 147 -1.22 -7.98 5.43
C PHE A 147 0.01 -8.01 6.34
N GLY A 148 1.19 -7.73 5.80
CA GLY A 148 2.43 -7.73 6.59
C GLY A 148 2.52 -6.53 7.52
N ARG A 149 2.89 -6.77 8.79
CA ARG A 149 3.05 -5.70 9.81
C ARG A 149 4.26 -4.79 9.58
N LYS A 150 5.12 -5.09 8.60
CA LYS A 150 6.15 -4.16 8.13
C LYS A 150 5.54 -2.80 7.76
N ASP A 151 4.44 -2.82 7.00
CA ASP A 151 3.68 -1.64 6.61
C ASP A 151 2.57 -1.39 7.65
N TYR A 152 2.98 -1.16 8.91
CA TYR A 152 2.11 -1.21 10.09
C TYR A 152 0.89 -0.28 9.98
N GLN A 153 1.10 0.97 9.56
CA GLN A 153 0.02 1.95 9.36
C GLN A 153 -0.99 1.48 8.30
N GLN A 154 -0.52 0.87 7.21
CA GLN A 154 -1.40 0.31 6.18
C GLN A 154 -2.30 -0.77 6.75
N TRP A 155 -1.74 -1.73 7.49
CA TRP A 155 -2.51 -2.79 8.12
C TRP A 155 -3.59 -2.23 9.07
N ARG A 156 -3.23 -1.26 9.93
CA ARG A 156 -4.18 -0.61 10.85
C ARG A 156 -5.29 0.16 10.12
N ILE A 157 -4.97 0.81 9.00
CA ILE A 157 -5.95 1.50 8.16
C ILE A 157 -6.94 0.51 7.55
N LEU A 158 -6.44 -0.62 7.03
CA LEU A 158 -7.30 -1.64 6.42
C LEU A 158 -8.16 -2.38 7.45
N GLU A 159 -7.61 -2.67 8.64
CA GLU A 159 -8.37 -3.22 9.76
C GLU A 159 -9.49 -2.26 10.20
N ARG A 160 -9.18 -0.96 10.31
CA ARG A 160 -10.18 0.07 10.61
C ARG A 160 -11.24 0.17 9.53
N MET A 161 -10.85 0.19 8.26
CA MET A 161 -11.76 0.27 7.12
C MET A 161 -12.72 -0.92 7.10
N ALA A 162 -12.20 -2.15 7.26
CA ALA A 162 -13.01 -3.36 7.29
C ALA A 162 -14.08 -3.30 8.39
N ARG A 163 -13.68 -2.88 9.59
CA ARG A 163 -14.58 -2.71 10.74
C ARG A 163 -15.63 -1.61 10.51
N ASP A 164 -15.21 -0.41 10.08
CA ASP A 164 -16.10 0.75 10.00
C ASP A 164 -17.09 0.67 8.81
N LEU A 165 -16.77 -0.12 7.78
CA LEU A 165 -17.63 -0.35 6.61
C LEU A 165 -18.33 -1.73 6.64
N ASP A 166 -18.32 -2.41 7.79
CA ASP A 166 -19.00 -3.69 8.02
C ASP A 166 -18.64 -4.78 6.98
N PHE A 167 -17.38 -4.83 6.54
CA PHE A 167 -16.93 -5.90 5.66
C PHE A 167 -16.92 -7.24 6.42
N GLY A 168 -17.40 -8.31 5.77
CA GLY A 168 -17.38 -9.68 6.31
C GLY A 168 -16.00 -10.35 6.32
N VAL A 169 -14.90 -9.58 6.29
CA VAL A 169 -13.51 -10.07 6.21
C VAL A 169 -12.75 -9.80 7.51
N GLU A 170 -12.03 -10.80 8.02
CA GLU A 170 -11.05 -10.62 9.09
C GLU A 170 -9.70 -10.15 8.49
N VAL A 171 -9.27 -8.94 8.84
CA VAL A 171 -7.98 -8.39 8.41
C VAL A 171 -6.87 -8.83 9.36
N VAL A 172 -6.03 -9.78 8.92
CA VAL A 172 -5.00 -10.42 9.74
C VAL A 172 -3.61 -9.81 9.47
N GLY A 173 -3.00 -9.26 10.51
CA GLY A 173 -1.62 -8.77 10.46
C GLY A 173 -0.59 -9.89 10.64
N LEU A 174 0.22 -10.16 9.62
CA LEU A 174 1.31 -11.14 9.64
C LEU A 174 2.62 -10.58 10.22
N PRO A 175 3.40 -11.38 10.96
CA PRO A 175 4.69 -10.95 11.50
C PRO A 175 5.62 -10.36 10.42
N LEU A 176 6.40 -9.35 10.82
CA LEU A 176 7.43 -8.77 9.98
C LEU A 176 8.52 -9.82 9.71
N LEU A 177 8.77 -10.12 8.44
CA LEU A 177 9.84 -11.03 8.01
C LEU A 177 11.15 -10.27 7.84
N ARG A 178 12.24 -10.88 8.31
CA ARG A 178 13.58 -10.32 8.27
C ARG A 178 14.52 -11.25 7.52
N GLU A 179 15.49 -10.66 6.83
CA GLU A 179 16.66 -11.39 6.32
C GLU A 179 17.47 -11.97 7.49
N PRO A 180 18.34 -12.98 7.27
CA PRO A 180 19.08 -13.65 8.34
C PRO A 180 19.92 -12.72 9.23
N ASP A 181 20.34 -11.56 8.71
CA ASP A 181 21.09 -10.53 9.43
C ASP A 181 20.19 -9.49 10.14
N GLY A 182 18.87 -9.66 10.07
CA GLY A 182 17.88 -8.86 10.78
C GLY A 182 17.29 -7.70 9.98
N LEU A 183 17.75 -7.41 8.76
CA LEU A 183 17.14 -6.37 7.92
C LEU A 183 15.69 -6.75 7.58
N ALA A 184 14.73 -5.82 7.73
CA ALA A 184 13.36 -6.05 7.29
C ALA A 184 13.32 -6.36 5.79
N MET A 185 12.65 -7.45 5.39
CA MET A 185 12.54 -7.83 4.00
C MET A 185 11.72 -6.79 3.22
N SER A 186 12.27 -6.32 2.11
CA SER A 186 11.62 -5.33 1.26
C SER A 186 12.11 -5.48 -0.19
N SER A 187 11.20 -5.34 -1.16
CA SER A 187 11.58 -5.27 -2.58
C SER A 187 12.54 -4.11 -2.87
N ARG A 188 12.59 -3.09 -2.00
CA ARG A 188 13.52 -1.96 -2.11
C ARG A 188 14.96 -2.33 -1.74
N ASN A 189 15.21 -3.45 -1.04
CA ASN A 189 16.57 -3.82 -0.60
C ASN A 189 17.51 -4.08 -1.79
N VAL A 190 16.98 -4.55 -2.92
CA VAL A 190 17.75 -4.77 -4.16
C VAL A 190 18.31 -3.47 -4.77
N ARG A 191 17.75 -2.31 -4.40
CA ARG A 191 18.19 -0.99 -4.87
C ARG A 191 19.35 -0.42 -4.04
N LEU A 192 19.71 -1.05 -2.92
CA LEU A 192 20.81 -0.63 -2.06
C LEU A 192 22.14 -1.11 -2.66
N SER A 193 23.16 -0.25 -2.65
CA SER A 193 24.54 -0.73 -2.81
C SER A 193 24.93 -1.67 -1.65
N PRO A 194 25.96 -2.52 -1.81
CA PRO A 194 26.43 -3.37 -0.72
C PRO A 194 26.80 -2.60 0.56
N GLU A 195 27.36 -1.40 0.42
CA GLU A 195 27.72 -0.54 1.56
C GLU A 195 26.46 0.04 2.22
N GLU A 196 25.52 0.58 1.44
CA GLU A 196 24.25 1.11 1.97
C GLU A 196 23.42 0.02 2.64
N ARG A 197 23.42 -1.21 2.12
CA ARG A 197 22.81 -2.37 2.77
C ARG A 197 23.41 -2.54 4.16
N GLN A 198 24.73 -2.63 4.25
CA GLN A 198 25.38 -2.88 5.53
C GLN A 198 25.06 -1.77 6.55
N LYS A 199 24.99 -0.52 6.09
CA LYS A 199 24.58 0.64 6.91
C LYS A 199 23.10 0.57 7.32
N ALA A 200 22.21 0.09 6.46
CA ALA A 200 20.78 -0.04 6.72
C ALA A 200 20.45 -0.98 7.90
N LEU A 201 21.35 -1.90 8.25
CA LEU A 201 21.23 -2.73 9.47
C LEU A 201 21.19 -1.91 10.75
N SER A 202 21.63 -0.64 10.74
CA SER A 202 21.48 0.27 11.88
C SER A 202 20.02 0.46 12.29
N ILE A 203 19.06 0.37 11.36
CA ILE A 203 17.62 0.46 11.66
C ILE A 203 17.20 -0.70 12.58
N SER A 204 17.41 -1.94 12.14
CA SER A 204 16.97 -3.12 12.88
C SER A 204 17.74 -3.26 14.19
N ARG A 205 19.06 -3.00 14.19
CA ARG A 205 19.88 -2.98 15.41
C ARG A 205 19.40 -1.94 16.43
N GLY A 206 19.08 -0.72 15.98
CA GLY A 206 18.54 0.32 16.84
C GLY A 206 17.21 -0.10 17.45
N LEU A 207 16.29 -0.64 16.65
CA LEU A 207 14.99 -1.13 17.11
C LEU A 207 15.11 -2.27 18.12
N PHE A 208 16.04 -3.22 17.90
CA PHE A 208 16.28 -4.32 18.83
C PHE A 208 16.88 -3.82 20.14
N ALA A 209 17.86 -2.92 20.09
CA ALA A 209 18.41 -2.29 21.29
C ALA A 209 17.32 -1.53 22.07
N ALA A 210 16.42 -0.83 21.39
CA ALA A 210 15.26 -0.20 22.03
C ALA A 210 14.34 -1.22 22.72
N ALA A 211 14.07 -2.37 22.08
CA ALA A 211 13.28 -3.44 22.68
C ALA A 211 13.95 -4.09 23.90
N GLU A 212 15.27 -4.25 23.88
CA GLU A 212 16.06 -4.71 25.03
C GLU A 212 15.98 -3.69 26.19
N ARG A 213 16.11 -2.39 25.90
CA ARG A 213 15.96 -1.32 26.90
C ARG A 213 14.57 -1.31 27.52
N VAL A 214 13.51 -1.47 26.72
CA VAL A 214 12.14 -1.60 27.23
C VAL A 214 12.00 -2.81 28.13
N SER A 215 12.59 -3.94 27.75
CA SER A 215 12.61 -5.15 28.58
C SER A 215 13.37 -4.96 29.89
N ALA A 216 14.35 -4.04 29.91
CA ALA A 216 15.09 -3.63 31.11
C ALA A 216 14.39 -2.51 31.92
N GLY A 217 13.20 -2.07 31.53
CA GLY A 217 12.39 -1.10 32.25
C GLY A 217 12.46 0.34 31.75
N GLU A 218 13.14 0.61 30.63
CA GLU A 218 13.03 1.91 29.96
C GLU A 218 11.61 2.10 29.42
N THR A 219 11.04 3.28 29.65
CA THR A 219 9.69 3.61 29.18
C THR A 219 9.63 4.93 28.43
N SER A 220 10.66 5.77 28.47
CA SER A 220 10.66 7.09 27.85
C SER A 220 10.70 7.00 26.33
N ALA A 221 9.64 7.48 25.68
CA ALA A 221 9.61 7.60 24.22
C ALA A 221 10.76 8.46 23.69
N ALA A 222 11.05 9.58 24.36
CA ALA A 222 12.12 10.50 23.96
C ALA A 222 13.49 9.79 24.00
N SER A 223 13.75 8.99 25.04
CA SER A 223 15.01 8.25 25.14
C SER A 223 15.14 7.19 24.05
N LEU A 224 14.11 6.37 23.85
CA LEU A 224 14.13 5.28 22.87
C LEU A 224 14.24 5.80 21.43
N THR A 225 13.46 6.83 21.09
CA THR A 225 13.47 7.43 19.75
C THR A 225 14.80 8.13 19.44
N THR A 226 15.42 8.77 20.44
CA THR A 226 16.74 9.42 20.30
C THR A 226 17.83 8.40 20.01
N ASP A 227 17.88 7.28 20.73
CA ASP A 227 18.88 6.24 20.53
C ASP A 227 18.81 5.63 19.14
N VAL A 228 17.60 5.28 18.68
CA VAL A 228 17.39 4.72 17.34
C VAL A 228 17.80 5.74 16.28
N ARG A 229 17.46 7.01 16.47
CA ARG A 229 17.88 8.10 15.57
C ARG A 229 19.40 8.20 15.49
N ILE A 230 20.08 8.25 16.63
CA ILE A 230 21.55 8.32 16.71
C ILE A 230 22.19 7.12 16.02
N ALA A 231 21.66 5.91 16.23
CA ALA A 231 22.19 4.69 15.62
C ALA A 231 22.12 4.76 14.09
N ILE A 232 21.02 5.25 13.54
CA ILE A 232 20.82 5.38 12.08
C ILE A 232 21.70 6.50 11.51
N GLU A 233 21.69 7.68 12.13
CA GLU A 233 22.43 8.85 11.65
C GLU A 233 23.95 8.63 11.72
N SER A 234 24.44 7.97 12.77
CA SER A 234 25.87 7.62 12.92
C SER A 234 26.34 6.60 11.87
N ALA A 235 25.43 5.77 11.35
CA ALA A 235 25.72 4.86 10.24
C ALA A 235 25.66 5.54 8.86
N GLY A 236 25.34 6.84 8.80
CA GLY A 236 25.20 7.61 7.57
C GLY A 236 23.79 7.57 6.96
N GLY A 237 22.79 7.09 7.70
CA GLY A 237 21.38 7.14 7.30
C GLY A 237 20.76 8.52 7.57
N LYS A 238 19.77 8.90 6.77
CA LYS A 238 18.93 10.08 7.03
C LYS A 238 17.58 9.63 7.58
N VAL A 239 17.26 10.02 8.80
CA VAL A 239 15.98 9.67 9.44
C VAL A 239 14.87 10.60 8.95
N ASP A 240 13.80 10.02 8.39
CA ASP A 240 12.56 10.76 8.09
C ASP A 240 11.72 10.87 9.38
N TYR A 241 11.51 9.76 10.08
CA TYR A 241 10.93 9.76 11.43
C TYR A 241 11.36 8.54 12.26
N VAL A 242 11.36 8.71 13.58
CA VAL A 242 11.31 7.65 14.60
C VAL A 242 10.27 8.10 15.62
N GLU A 243 9.17 7.36 15.75
CA GLU A 243 8.07 7.74 16.65
C GLU A 243 7.62 6.53 17.47
N LEU A 244 7.40 6.72 18.77
CA LEU A 244 6.67 5.78 19.60
C LEU A 244 5.18 6.09 19.48
N VAL A 245 4.39 5.12 19.04
CA VAL A 245 2.96 5.32 18.81
C VAL A 245 2.12 4.23 19.47
N ASN A 246 0.88 4.57 19.79
CA ASN A 246 -0.11 3.59 20.15
C ASN A 246 -0.38 2.66 18.96
N GLY A 247 -0.27 1.35 19.16
CA GLY A 247 -0.43 0.35 18.10
C GLY A 247 -1.82 0.31 17.48
N SER A 248 -2.83 0.94 18.10
CA SER A 248 -4.18 1.03 17.55
C SER A 248 -4.53 2.38 16.94
N SER A 249 -4.26 3.47 17.65
CA SER A 249 -4.63 4.83 17.23
C SER A 249 -3.57 5.51 16.37
N LEU A 250 -2.33 4.98 16.35
CA LEU A 250 -1.16 5.55 15.70
C LEU A 250 -0.82 6.97 16.17
N LEU A 251 -1.35 7.38 17.33
CA LEU A 251 -1.00 8.64 17.97
C LEU A 251 0.30 8.45 18.75
N ALA A 252 1.13 9.50 18.76
CA ALA A 252 2.36 9.52 19.53
C ALA A 252 2.08 9.29 21.03
N GLU A 253 2.97 8.54 21.68
CA GLU A 253 2.95 8.28 23.12
C GLU A 253 4.24 8.79 23.75
N GLU A 254 4.15 9.35 24.97
CA GLU A 254 5.33 9.82 25.71
C GLU A 254 6.02 8.70 26.48
N SER A 255 5.29 7.61 26.75
CA SER A 255 5.76 6.47 27.52
C SER A 255 5.28 5.15 26.94
N VAL A 256 6.11 4.11 27.04
CA VAL A 256 5.81 2.77 26.53
C VAL A 256 4.69 2.11 27.33
N SER A 257 3.74 1.55 26.60
CA SER A 257 2.66 0.69 27.07
C SER A 257 2.74 -0.68 26.39
N SER A 258 1.93 -1.63 26.86
CA SER A 258 1.80 -2.96 26.23
C SER A 258 1.23 -2.95 24.81
N SER A 259 0.72 -1.79 24.36
CA SER A 259 0.18 -1.59 23.01
C SER A 259 1.07 -0.71 22.14
N SER A 260 2.21 -0.26 22.66
CA SER A 260 3.07 0.68 21.94
C SER A 260 3.87 -0.01 20.84
N VAL A 261 4.14 0.75 19.79
CA VAL A 261 4.95 0.33 18.64
C VAL A 261 5.94 1.44 18.35
N LEU A 262 7.22 1.09 18.24
CA LEU A 262 8.24 2.02 17.77
C LEU A 262 8.39 1.85 16.26
N VAL A 263 8.09 2.90 15.52
CA VAL A 263 8.09 2.90 14.05
C VAL A 263 9.21 3.80 13.52
N VAL A 264 9.84 3.38 12.43
CA VAL A 264 10.98 4.06 11.80
C VAL A 264 10.76 4.17 10.30
N ALA A 265 11.11 5.34 9.75
CA ALA A 265 11.44 5.50 8.35
C ALA A 265 12.78 6.23 8.20
N ALA A 266 13.66 5.69 7.37
CA ALA A 266 14.98 6.27 7.12
C ALA A 266 15.45 6.00 5.69
N ARG A 267 16.43 6.78 5.24
CA ARG A 267 17.00 6.72 3.89
C ARG A 267 18.48 6.38 3.93
N PHE A 268 18.90 5.50 3.04
CA PHE A 268 20.29 5.22 2.71
C PHE A 268 20.46 5.46 1.21
N GLY A 269 21.21 6.50 0.86
CA GLY A 269 21.22 7.05 -0.50
C GLY A 269 19.82 7.50 -0.94
N SER A 270 19.35 6.99 -2.07
CA SER A 270 18.00 7.27 -2.58
C SER A 270 16.92 6.32 -2.04
N VAL A 271 17.31 5.24 -1.36
CA VAL A 271 16.40 4.18 -0.93
C VAL A 271 15.80 4.51 0.42
N ARG A 272 14.46 4.60 0.48
CA ARG A 272 13.70 4.77 1.72
C ARG A 272 13.21 3.43 2.25
N LEU A 273 13.57 3.13 3.49
CA LEU A 273 13.23 1.91 4.22
C LEU A 273 12.33 2.25 5.40
N ILE A 274 11.47 1.30 5.76
CA ILE A 274 10.63 1.36 6.95
C ILE A 274 10.82 0.09 7.76
N ASP A 275 10.71 0.20 9.07
CA ASP A 275 10.77 -0.91 10.00
C ASP A 275 10.01 -0.53 11.28
N ASN A 276 9.67 -1.52 12.10
CA ASN A 276 9.01 -1.30 13.38
C ASN A 276 9.26 -2.45 14.36
N VAL A 277 9.02 -2.18 15.65
CA VAL A 277 8.99 -3.19 16.71
C VAL A 277 7.78 -2.95 17.62
N GLU A 278 7.04 -4.01 17.92
CA GLU A 278 5.90 -3.99 18.85
C GLU A 278 6.38 -4.35 20.27
N PHE A 279 6.04 -3.54 21.27
CA PHE A 279 6.35 -3.81 22.67
C PHE A 279 5.17 -4.52 23.34
N ARG A 280 4.95 -5.78 22.97
CA ARG A 280 3.88 -6.57 23.58
C ARG A 280 4.29 -7.01 24.98
N SER A 281 3.40 -6.86 25.94
CA SER A 281 3.49 -7.62 27.19
C SER A 281 3.22 -9.08 26.86
N ASN A 282 4.14 -9.99 27.22
CA ASN A 282 3.83 -11.42 27.23
C ASN A 282 2.65 -11.62 28.19
N LYS A 283 1.45 -11.78 27.65
CA LYS A 283 0.31 -12.39 28.34
C LYS A 283 0.12 -13.78 27.80
#